data_AF-A0A1H0ABQ9-F1
#
_entry.id   AF-A0A1H0ABQ9-F1
#
_cell.length_a   1.000
_cell.length_b   1.000
_cell.length_c   1.000
_cell.angle_alpha   90.00
_cell.angle_beta   90.00
_cell.angle_gamma   90.00
#
_symmetry.space_group_name_H-M   'P 1'
#
loop_
_entity.id
_entity.type
_entity.pdbx_description
1 polymer ?
#
loop_
_entity_poly.entity_id
_entity_poly.type
_entity_poly.pdbx_seq_one_letter_code
_entity_poly.pdbx_strand_id
1 'polypeptide(L)'
;MQTPNFEMPTEMRDFAEKSVDQARNAVGSLMANAVKATEQAQASGQTFQSTFSAVIAKGFDHAQANANATFDFAQKLVRTKDLREAFELQSEFVRSQFAAFQAQAKDYGTLAQNAAR
;
A
#
# COMPACT_ATOMS: atom_id res chain seq x y z
N MET A 1 -40.15 -7.82 3.38
CA MET A 1 -39.53 -7.26 2.17
C MET A 1 -38.25 -8.04 1.93
N GLN A 2 -38.12 -8.73 0.80
CA GLN A 2 -36.87 -9.42 0.45
C GLN A 2 -35.89 -8.33 0.01
N THR A 3 -34.78 -8.16 0.74
CA THR A 3 -33.67 -7.34 0.26
C THR A 3 -33.23 -7.89 -1.10
N PRO A 4 -33.16 -7.07 -2.16
CA PRO A 4 -32.62 -7.54 -3.44
C PRO A 4 -31.22 -8.10 -3.17
N ASN A 5 -30.97 -9.35 -3.54
CA ASN A 5 -29.62 -9.90 -3.55
C ASN A 5 -28.80 -9.02 -4.50
N PHE A 6 -27.97 -8.14 -3.94
CA PHE A 6 -27.01 -7.36 -4.71
C PHE A 6 -25.86 -8.28 -5.11
N GLU A 7 -26.08 -9.09 -6.13
CA GLU A 7 -25.05 -9.93 -6.72
C GLU A 7 -24.38 -9.10 -7.82
N MET A 8 -23.14 -8.66 -7.59
CA MET A 8 -22.33 -8.09 -8.68
C MET A 8 -22.25 -9.11 -9.82
N PRO A 9 -22.63 -8.72 -11.06
CA PRO A 9 -22.50 -9.58 -12.24
C PRO A 9 -21.08 -10.14 -12.35
N THR A 10 -20.97 -11.42 -12.72
CA THR A 10 -19.67 -12.13 -12.79
C THR A 10 -18.68 -11.40 -13.69
N GLU A 11 -19.15 -10.85 -14.81
CA GLU A 11 -18.32 -10.10 -15.76
C GLU A 11 -17.74 -8.82 -15.14
N MET A 12 -18.52 -8.11 -14.32
CA MET A 12 -18.05 -6.92 -13.61
C MET A 12 -17.02 -7.28 -12.53
N ARG A 13 -17.21 -8.41 -11.85
CA ARG A 13 -16.26 -8.94 -10.87
C ARG A 13 -14.93 -9.32 -11.54
N ASP A 14 -14.99 -10.11 -12.61
CA ASP A 14 -13.81 -10.55 -13.35
C ASP A 14 -13.04 -9.34 -13.92
N PHE A 15 -13.77 -8.34 -14.42
CA PHE A 15 -13.18 -7.09 -14.88
C PHE A 15 -12.49 -6.32 -13.73
N ALA A 16 -13.14 -6.22 -12.58
CA ALA A 16 -12.58 -5.55 -11.40
C ALA A 16 -11.36 -6.30 -10.84
N GLU A 17 -11.39 -7.64 -10.77
CA GLU A 17 -10.24 -8.45 -10.33
C GLU A 17 -9.04 -8.23 -11.24
N LYS A 18 -9.25 -8.33 -12.57
CA LYS A 18 -8.20 -8.05 -13.55
C LYS A 18 -7.66 -6.63 -13.44
N SER A 19 -8.54 -5.66 -13.20
CA SER A 19 -8.16 -4.25 -13.06
C SER A 19 -7.33 -4.01 -11.79
N VAL A 20 -7.70 -4.63 -10.67
CA VAL A 20 -6.94 -4.57 -9.41
C VAL A 20 -5.56 -5.22 -9.59
N ASP A 21 -5.48 -6.37 -10.23
CA ASP A 21 -4.21 -7.06 -10.49
C ASP A 21 -3.31 -6.24 -11.43
N GLN A 22 -3.86 -5.67 -12.50
CA GLN A 22 -3.12 -4.81 -13.42
C GLN A 22 -2.61 -3.56 -12.71
N ALA A 23 -3.44 -2.90 -11.90
CA ALA A 23 -3.04 -1.74 -11.12
C ALA A 23 -1.94 -2.08 -10.10
N ARG A 24 -2.05 -3.23 -9.41
CA ARG A 24 -1.01 -3.72 -8.49
C ARG A 24 0.33 -3.89 -9.20
N ASN A 25 0.32 -4.52 -10.37
CA ASN A 25 1.52 -4.73 -11.18
C ASN A 25 2.13 -3.40 -11.68
N ALA A 26 1.30 -2.46 -12.12
CA ALA A 26 1.73 -1.16 -12.59
C ALA A 26 2.39 -0.34 -11.47
N VAL A 27 1.74 -0.28 -10.29
CA VAL A 27 2.28 0.41 -9.12
C VAL A 27 3.57 -0.25 -8.64
N GLY A 28 3.61 -1.59 -8.57
CA GLY A 28 4.83 -2.32 -8.20
C GLY A 28 5.99 -2.04 -9.15
N SER A 29 5.73 -2.00 -10.46
CA SER A 29 6.73 -1.66 -11.47
C SER A 29 7.23 -0.22 -11.33
N LEU A 30 6.32 0.73 -11.07
CA LEU A 30 6.68 2.13 -10.84
C LEU A 30 7.57 2.29 -9.59
N MET A 31 7.21 1.65 -8.49
CA MET A 31 8.00 1.68 -7.25
C MET A 31 9.39 1.07 -7.46
N ALA A 32 9.47 -0.09 -8.12
CA ALA A 32 10.75 -0.72 -8.44
C ALA A 32 11.64 0.17 -9.31
N ASN A 33 11.05 0.87 -10.29
CA ASN A 33 11.78 1.81 -11.14
C ASN A 33 12.26 3.04 -10.35
N ALA A 34 11.46 3.55 -9.41
CA ALA A 34 11.85 4.67 -8.56
C ALA A 34 13.01 4.31 -7.61
N VAL A 35 13.01 3.11 -7.03
CA VAL A 35 14.13 2.59 -6.23
C VAL A 35 15.41 2.52 -7.08
N LYS A 36 15.33 1.90 -8.27
CA LYS A 36 16.47 1.83 -9.19
C LYS A 36 17.01 3.20 -9.60
N ALA A 37 16.13 4.17 -9.83
CA ALA A 37 16.55 5.54 -10.17
C ALA A 37 17.32 6.20 -9.02
N THR A 38 16.90 5.96 -7.78
CA THR A 38 17.59 6.46 -6.58
C THR A 38 18.97 5.82 -6.42
N GLU A 39 19.07 4.50 -6.63
CA GLU A 39 20.35 3.77 -6.63
C GLU A 39 21.30 4.27 -7.72
N GLN A 40 20.78 4.50 -8.93
CA GLN A 40 21.57 5.04 -10.04
C GLN A 40 22.07 6.46 -9.77
N ALA A 41 21.25 7.32 -9.15
CA ALA A 41 21.66 8.67 -8.77
C ALA A 41 22.82 8.63 -7.75
N GLN A 42 22.73 7.77 -6.74
CA GLN A 42 23.81 7.54 -5.77
C GLN A 42 25.08 7.03 -6.44
N ALA A 43 24.97 6.08 -7.38
CA ALA A 43 26.11 5.55 -8.13
C ALA A 43 26.76 6.58 -9.07
N SER A 44 25.99 7.57 -9.53
CA SER A 44 26.46 8.63 -10.44
C SER A 44 27.19 9.79 -9.73
N GLY A 45 27.47 9.66 -8.43
CA GLY A 45 28.19 10.66 -7.64
C GLY A 45 27.30 11.71 -6.95
N GLN A 46 25.97 11.62 -7.06
CA GLN A 46 25.06 12.37 -6.18
C GLN A 46 24.95 11.65 -4.84
N THR A 47 25.90 11.92 -3.94
CA THR A 47 25.84 11.38 -2.58
C THR A 47 24.84 12.16 -1.75
N PHE A 48 23.72 11.53 -1.43
CA PHE A 48 22.80 12.02 -0.41
C PHE A 48 23.41 11.80 0.98
N GLN A 49 23.17 12.73 1.91
CA GLN A 49 23.57 12.51 3.30
C GLN A 49 22.84 11.27 3.87
N SER A 50 23.53 10.48 4.72
CA SER A 50 23.06 9.17 5.17
C SER A 50 21.67 9.18 5.84
N THR A 51 21.37 10.20 6.65
CA THR A 51 20.05 10.43 7.24
C THR A 51 19.00 10.70 6.17
N PHE A 52 19.30 11.50 5.15
CA PHE A 52 18.38 11.74 4.03
C PHE A 52 18.09 10.47 3.23
N SER A 53 19.12 9.65 2.95
CA SER A 53 18.93 8.34 2.32
C SER A 53 18.07 7.39 3.18
N ALA A 54 18.28 7.39 4.50
CA ALA A 54 17.46 6.59 5.42
C ALA A 54 15.98 7.04 5.45
N VAL A 55 15.72 8.36 5.41
CA VAL A 55 14.36 8.92 5.29
C VAL A 55 13.69 8.49 3.99
N ILE A 56 14.39 8.60 2.86
CA ILE A 56 13.86 8.19 1.56
C ILE A 56 13.55 6.69 1.53
N ALA A 57 14.49 5.85 1.96
CA ALA A 57 14.30 4.40 1.99
C ALA A 57 13.10 4.02 2.85
N LYS A 58 12.97 4.60 4.05
CA LYS A 58 11.83 4.37 4.93
C LYS A 58 10.50 4.82 4.32
N GLY A 59 10.51 5.96 3.61
CA GLY A 59 9.36 6.44 2.85
C GLY A 59 8.91 5.46 1.77
N PHE A 60 9.85 4.89 1.01
CA PHE A 60 9.55 3.84 0.03
C PHE A 60 8.98 2.58 0.69
N ASP A 61 9.56 2.11 1.79
CA ASP A 61 9.05 0.94 2.52
C ASP A 61 7.59 1.14 2.97
N HIS A 62 7.27 2.33 3.50
CA HIS A 62 5.92 2.66 3.91
C HIS A 62 4.95 2.79 2.73
N ALA A 63 5.38 3.41 1.63
CA ALA A 63 4.58 3.48 0.42
C ALA A 63 4.27 2.07 -0.13
N GLN A 64 5.26 1.19 -0.17
CA GLN A 64 5.10 -0.21 -0.60
C GLN A 64 4.15 -0.98 0.32
N ALA A 65 4.31 -0.86 1.63
CA ALA A 65 3.45 -1.52 2.61
C ALA A 65 1.99 -1.02 2.50
N ASN A 66 1.78 0.29 2.38
CA ASN A 66 0.46 0.89 2.25
C ASN A 66 -0.22 0.50 0.93
N ALA A 67 0.52 0.47 -0.17
CA ALA A 67 0.02 0.02 -1.47
C ALA A 67 -0.40 -1.45 -1.41
N ASN A 68 0.45 -2.32 -0.86
CA ASN A 68 0.14 -3.74 -0.69
C ASN A 68 -1.14 -3.95 0.13
N ALA A 69 -1.26 -3.29 1.29
CA ALA A 69 -2.45 -3.39 2.14
C ALA A 69 -3.72 -2.92 1.42
N THR A 70 -3.62 -1.84 0.63
CA THR A 70 -4.75 -1.30 -0.14
C THR A 70 -5.17 -2.25 -1.26
N PHE A 71 -4.22 -2.84 -1.99
CA PHE A 71 -4.52 -3.82 -3.04
C PHE A 71 -5.09 -5.11 -2.47
N ASP A 72 -4.57 -5.61 -1.36
CA ASP A 72 -5.10 -6.79 -0.70
C ASP A 72 -6.54 -6.56 -0.22
N PHE A 73 -6.82 -5.38 0.34
CA PHE A 73 -8.19 -4.99 0.69
C PHE A 73 -9.10 -4.91 -0.55
N ALA A 74 -8.68 -4.21 -1.61
CA ALA A 74 -9.45 -4.10 -2.84
C ALA A 74 -9.75 -5.46 -3.47
N GLN A 75 -8.77 -6.38 -3.47
CA GLN A 75 -8.93 -7.73 -3.99
C GLN A 75 -9.93 -8.55 -3.18
N LYS A 76 -9.88 -8.47 -1.84
CA LYS A 76 -10.88 -9.10 -0.97
C LYS A 76 -12.27 -8.51 -1.23
N LEU A 77 -12.38 -7.18 -1.31
CA LEU A 77 -13.64 -6.48 -1.50
C LEU A 77 -14.33 -6.83 -2.83
N VAL A 78 -13.58 -6.90 -3.93
CA VAL A 78 -14.14 -7.28 -5.24
C VAL A 78 -14.63 -8.74 -5.25
N ARG A 79 -13.99 -9.62 -4.49
CA ARG A 79 -14.36 -11.04 -4.39
C ARG A 79 -15.57 -11.29 -3.51
N THR A 80 -15.84 -10.41 -2.57
CA THR A 80 -16.99 -10.50 -1.67
C THR A 80 -18.32 -10.39 -2.41
N LYS A 81 -19.33 -11.12 -1.93
CA LYS A 81 -20.73 -11.08 -2.44
C LYS A 81 -21.72 -10.55 -1.40
N ASP A 82 -21.29 -10.42 -0.15
CA ASP A 82 -22.12 -10.05 0.99
C ASP A 82 -21.71 -8.66 1.53
N LEU A 83 -22.68 -7.76 1.69
CA LEU A 83 -22.44 -6.42 2.24
C LEU A 83 -21.92 -6.43 3.70
N ARG A 84 -22.30 -7.44 4.49
CA ARG A 84 -21.77 -7.62 5.86
C ARG A 84 -20.30 -8.02 5.82
N GLU A 85 -19.95 -8.97 4.96
CA GLU A 85 -18.55 -9.35 4.75
C GLU A 85 -17.73 -8.16 4.24
N ALA A 86 -18.29 -7.34 3.35
CA ALA A 86 -17.64 -6.11 2.88
C ALA A 86 -17.41 -5.09 4.03
N PHE A 87 -18.37 -4.96 4.95
CA PHE A 87 -18.24 -4.10 6.13
C PHE A 87 -17.19 -4.63 7.13
N GLU A 88 -17.12 -5.94 7.31
CA GLU A 88 -16.09 -6.60 8.12
C GLU A 88 -14.70 -6.35 7.52
N LEU A 89 -14.54 -6.51 6.20
CA LEU A 89 -13.29 -6.22 5.49
C LEU A 89 -12.87 -4.75 5.65
N GLN A 90 -13.82 -3.80 5.53
CA GLN A 90 -13.54 -2.38 5.73
C GLN A 90 -13.08 -2.11 7.18
N SER A 91 -13.70 -2.76 8.16
CA SER A 91 -13.35 -2.63 9.57
C SER A 91 -11.96 -3.21 9.88
N GLU A 92 -11.65 -4.39 9.32
CA GLU A 92 -10.33 -5.01 9.39
C GLU A 92 -9.26 -4.11 8.78
N PHE A 93 -9.53 -3.56 7.58
CA PHE A 93 -8.62 -2.64 6.90
C PHE A 93 -8.36 -1.39 7.72
N VAL A 94 -9.39 -0.73 8.26
CA VAL A 94 -9.18 0.47 9.10
C VAL A 94 -8.33 0.14 10.33
N ARG A 95 -8.59 -1.00 10.98
CA ARG A 95 -7.83 -1.44 12.14
C ARG A 95 -6.36 -1.72 11.80
N SER A 96 -6.10 -2.41 10.69
CA SER A 96 -4.74 -2.71 10.24
C SER A 96 -3.98 -1.44 9.84
N GLN A 97 -4.64 -0.52 9.12
CA GLN A 97 -4.07 0.77 8.75
C GLN A 97 -3.73 1.64 9.96
N PHE A 98 -4.55 1.60 11.02
CA PHE A 98 -4.25 2.33 12.26
C PHE A 98 -3.04 1.73 13.00
N ALA A 99 -2.94 0.40 13.05
CA ALA A 99 -1.77 -0.28 13.62
C ALA A 99 -0.50 0.03 12.81
N ALA A 100 -0.59 0.00 11.49
CA ALA A 100 0.49 0.39 10.58
C ALA A 100 0.92 1.83 10.83
N PHE A 101 -0.03 2.78 10.92
CA PHE A 101 0.26 4.18 11.21
C PHE A 101 1.00 4.38 12.54
N GLN A 102 0.58 3.69 13.62
CA GLN A 102 1.32 3.75 14.88
C GLN A 102 2.75 3.23 14.76
N ALA A 103 2.97 2.16 14.00
CA ALA A 103 4.32 1.64 13.75
C ALA A 103 5.16 2.63 12.94
N GLN A 104 4.59 3.19 11.86
CA GLN A 104 5.23 4.21 11.03
C GLN A 104 5.61 5.45 11.85
N ALA A 105 4.72 5.93 12.72
CA ALA A 105 4.99 7.08 13.60
C ALA A 105 6.15 6.82 14.57
N LYS A 106 6.27 5.61 15.13
CA LYS A 106 7.40 5.22 15.98
C LYS A 106 8.71 5.16 15.19
N ASP A 107 8.66 4.65 13.96
CA ASP A 107 9.82 4.57 13.08
C ASP A 107 10.34 5.97 12.71
N TYR A 108 9.44 6.89 12.34
CA TYR A 108 9.81 8.29 12.08
C TYR A 108 10.34 9.00 13.33
N GLY A 109 9.75 8.74 14.51
CA GLY A 109 10.25 9.29 15.77
C GLY A 109 11.68 8.84 16.09
N THR A 110 11.99 7.56 15.83
CA THR A 110 13.34 7.01 15.98
C THR A 110 14.32 7.65 14.98
N LEU A 111 13.88 7.82 13.74
CA LEU A 111 14.67 8.44 12.69
C LEU A 111 14.99 9.92 13.01
N ALA A 112 14.01 10.67 13.52
CA ALA A 112 14.18 12.05 13.94
C ALA A 112 15.15 12.19 15.12
N GLN A 113 15.07 11.28 16.11
CA GLN A 113 16.02 11.24 17.23
C GLN A 113 17.45 10.94 16.76
N ASN A 114 17.62 10.05 15.79
CA ASN A 114 18.93 9.74 15.22
C ASN A 114 19.48 10.88 14.36
N ALA A 115 18.62 11.65 13.70
CA ALA A 115 19.01 12.83 12.93
C ALA A 115 19.46 14.02 13.80
N ALA A 116 18.98 14.07 15.06
CA ALA A 116 19.31 15.13 16.02
C ALA A 116 20.55 14.85 16.88
N ARG A 117 21.14 13.65 16.76
CA ARG A 117 22.40 13.27 17.40
C ARG A 117 23.57 13.48 16.45
#